data_AF-E5VGK2-F1
#
_entry.id   AF-E5VGK2-F1
#
_cell.length_a   1.000
_cell.length_b   1.000
_cell.length_c   1.000
_cell.angle_alpha   90.00
_cell.angle_beta   90.00
_cell.angle_gamma   90.00
#
_symmetry.space_group_name_H-M   'P 1'
#
loop_
_entity.id
_entity.type
_entity.pdbx_description
1 polymer ?
#
loop_
_entity_poly.entity_id
_entity_poly.type
_entity_poly.pdbx_seq_one_letter_code
_entity_poly.pdbx_strand_id
1 'polypeptide(L)'
;MNKINYQKQLDKVIENLGETKPTLLLHSCCAPCSSYVMEYLSQYFDITIDYYNPNIDSKEEYEKRVHEQQRLVSEMNLPIKVIDAGYAPQTFLIWQRGMNRNQKVVRDVIVVTN
;
A
#
# COMPACT_ATOMS: atom_id res chain seq x y z
N MET A 1 -6.91 24.79 -17.53
CA MET A 1 -6.19 24.04 -16.49
C MET A 1 -4.98 23.39 -17.15
N ASN A 2 -3.75 23.68 -16.71
CA ASN A 2 -2.55 23.08 -17.30
C ASN A 2 -2.48 21.59 -16.94
N LYS A 3 -2.27 20.73 -17.94
CA LYS A 3 -2.16 19.28 -17.73
C LYS A 3 -0.80 18.95 -17.11
N ILE A 4 -0.81 18.51 -15.85
CA ILE A 4 0.40 18.06 -15.16
C ILE A 4 0.76 16.66 -15.67
N ASN A 5 2.04 16.42 -15.93
CA ASN A 5 2.57 15.09 -16.24
C ASN A 5 3.23 14.53 -14.97
N TYR A 6 2.56 13.59 -14.30
CA TYR A 6 3.03 13.01 -13.05
C TYR A 6 4.23 12.08 -13.22
N GLN A 7 4.41 11.48 -14.40
CA GLN A 7 5.61 10.69 -14.68
C GLN A 7 6.85 11.57 -14.61
N LYS A 8 6.84 12.73 -15.28
CA LYS A 8 7.97 13.69 -15.23
C LYS A 8 8.21 14.24 -13.82
N GLN A 9 7.21 14.27 -12.95
CA GLN A 9 7.40 14.67 -11.56
C GLN A 9 8.05 13.54 -10.76
N LEU A 10 7.63 12.29 -10.98
CA LEU A 10 8.25 11.11 -10.39
C LEU A 10 9.71 10.96 -10.82
N ASP A 11 10.00 11.11 -12.11
CA ASP A 11 11.37 11.01 -12.66
C ASP A 11 12.31 11.99 -11.95
N LYS A 12 11.87 13.24 -11.76
CA LYS A 12 12.64 14.25 -11.00
C LYS A 12 12.85 13.86 -9.54
N VAL A 13 11.88 13.22 -8.90
CA VAL A 13 12.06 12.73 -7.52
C VAL A 13 13.12 11.64 -7.50
N ILE A 14 13.04 10.68 -8.44
CA ILE A 14 13.98 9.57 -8.58
C ILE A 14 15.41 10.08 -8.85
N GLU A 15 15.57 11.03 -9.77
CA GLU A 15 16.87 11.64 -10.08
C GLU A 15 17.55 12.28 -8.86
N ASN A 16 16.76 12.77 -7.90
CA ASN A 16 17.26 13.39 -6.67
C ASN A 16 17.58 12.40 -5.54
N LEU A 17 17.34 11.10 -5.71
CA LEU A 17 17.64 10.08 -4.69
C LEU A 17 19.15 9.77 -4.58
N GLY A 18 19.95 10.17 -5.58
CA GLY A 18 21.39 9.91 -5.64
C GLY A 18 21.72 8.43 -5.91
N GLU A 19 22.88 7.97 -5.43
CA GLU A 19 23.34 6.57 -5.64
C GLU A 19 22.77 5.58 -4.62
N THR A 20 22.10 6.06 -3.58
CA THR A 20 21.51 5.20 -2.55
C THR A 20 20.13 4.70 -2.97
N LYS A 21 19.79 3.48 -2.56
CA LYS A 21 18.47 2.88 -2.74
C LYS A 21 17.66 3.01 -1.45
N PRO A 22 16.82 4.05 -1.26
CA PRO A 22 16.11 4.26 -0.01
C PRO A 22 14.99 3.23 0.19
N THR A 23 14.60 3.03 1.45
CA THR A 23 13.49 2.17 1.82
C THR A 23 12.14 2.82 1.52
N LEU A 24 11.20 2.07 0.95
CA LEU A 24 9.84 2.53 0.66
C LEU A 24 8.82 1.57 1.27
N LEU A 25 7.97 2.10 2.16
CA LEU A 25 6.78 1.38 2.63
C LEU A 25 5.62 1.66 1.66
N LEU A 26 5.14 0.63 0.97
CA LEU A 26 4.09 0.72 -0.04
C LEU A 26 2.82 0.03 0.44
N HIS A 27 1.74 0.77 0.58
CA HIS A 27 0.44 0.17 0.85
C HIS A 27 -0.12 -0.55 -0.39
N SER A 28 -0.60 -1.79 -0.22
CA SER A 28 -1.32 -2.53 -1.28
C SER A 28 -2.53 -3.28 -0.71
N CYS A 29 -3.66 -3.23 -1.41
CA CYS A 29 -4.85 -4.00 -1.08
C CYS A 29 -5.22 -5.04 -2.15
N CYS A 30 -4.45 -5.10 -3.25
CA CYS A 30 -4.73 -5.93 -4.41
C CYS A 30 -3.44 -6.21 -5.20
N ALA A 31 -3.15 -7.49 -5.42
CA ALA A 31 -1.95 -7.95 -6.12
C ALA A 31 -1.83 -7.42 -7.57
N PRO A 32 -2.79 -7.67 -8.48
CA PRO A 32 -2.63 -7.23 -9.87
C PRO A 32 -2.65 -5.72 -10.04
N CYS A 33 -3.28 -4.96 -9.14
CA CYS A 33 -3.32 -3.50 -9.23
C CYS A 33 -1.97 -2.85 -8.86
N SER A 34 -1.16 -3.52 -8.03
CA SER A 34 0.13 -3.03 -7.58
C SER A 34 1.30 -3.55 -8.42
N SER A 35 1.08 -4.50 -9.32
CA SER A 35 2.14 -5.18 -10.09
C SER A 35 3.10 -4.23 -10.81
N TYR A 36 2.57 -3.32 -11.63
CA TYR A 36 3.40 -2.34 -12.35
C TYR A 36 4.15 -1.41 -11.41
N VAL A 37 3.52 -0.98 -10.31
CA VAL A 37 4.15 -0.09 -9.32
C VAL A 37 5.29 -0.80 -8.62
N MET A 38 5.10 -2.06 -8.21
CA MET A 38 6.14 -2.89 -7.61
C MET A 38 7.31 -3.11 -8.58
N GLU A 39 7.03 -3.52 -9.81
CA GLU A 39 8.04 -3.77 -10.84
C GLU A 39 8.87 -2.51 -11.12
N TYR A 40 8.20 -1.39 -11.35
CA TYR A 40 8.86 -0.14 -11.70
C TYR A 40 9.66 0.43 -10.53
N LEU A 41 9.05 0.56 -9.34
CA LEU A 41 9.70 1.20 -8.18
C LEU A 41 10.78 0.33 -7.54
N SER A 42 10.72 -1.00 -7.67
CA SER A 42 11.74 -1.91 -7.09
C SER A 42 13.15 -1.68 -7.64
N GLN A 43 13.25 -1.02 -8.81
CA GLN A 43 14.51 -0.62 -9.41
C GLN A 43 15.18 0.54 -8.64
N TYR A 44 14.38 1.36 -7.96
CA TYR A 44 14.82 2.59 -7.30
C TYR A 44 14.71 2.55 -5.77
N PHE A 45 13.92 1.63 -5.21
CA PHE A 45 13.62 1.56 -3.77
C PHE A 45 13.72 0.14 -3.21
N ASP A 46 14.12 0.03 -1.95
CA ASP A 46 13.99 -1.21 -1.18
C ASP A 46 12.58 -1.26 -0.58
N ILE A 47 11.72 -2.04 -1.22
CA ILE A 47 10.28 -1.98 -0.97
C ILE A 47 9.87 -2.99 0.11
N THR A 48 9.06 -2.51 1.05
CA THR A 48 8.23 -3.34 1.91
C THR A 48 6.77 -3.00 1.65
N ILE A 49 5.95 -4.01 1.40
CA ILE A 49 4.51 -3.87 1.22
C ILE A 49 3.83 -3.98 2.55
N ASP A 50 2.94 -3.04 2.82
CA ASP A 50 1.96 -3.08 3.89
C ASP A 50 0.60 -3.50 3.30
N TYR A 51 0.25 -4.78 3.43
CA TYR A 51 -1.04 -5.27 3.00
C TYR A 51 -2.10 -4.95 4.06
N TYR A 52 -3.07 -4.11 3.69
CA TYR A 52 -4.17 -3.75 4.57
C TYR A 52 -5.42 -3.42 3.76
N ASN A 53 -6.58 -3.95 4.15
CA ASN A 53 -7.86 -3.52 3.58
C ASN A 53 -9.01 -3.80 4.55
N PRO A 54 -9.42 -2.80 5.36
CA PRO A 54 -10.47 -2.98 6.35
C PRO A 54 -11.87 -3.00 5.72
N ASN A 55 -12.00 -2.78 4.41
CA ASN A 55 -13.27 -2.91 3.70
C ASN A 55 -13.58 -4.36 3.29
N ILE A 56 -12.69 -5.32 3.53
CA ILE A 56 -12.96 -6.72 3.27
C ILE A 56 -13.79 -7.29 4.41
N ASP A 57 -15.01 -7.74 4.10
CA ASP A 57 -15.96 -8.19 5.12
C ASP A 57 -15.67 -9.60 5.63
N SER A 58 -15.22 -10.54 4.79
CA SER A 58 -14.92 -11.90 5.22
C SER A 58 -13.42 -12.13 5.44
N LYS A 59 -13.08 -12.79 6.55
CA LYS A 59 -11.68 -13.15 6.86
C LYS A 59 -11.06 -14.04 5.77
N GLU A 60 -11.86 -14.96 5.23
CA GLU A 60 -11.41 -15.86 4.17
C GLU A 60 -11.01 -15.08 2.90
N GLU A 61 -11.79 -14.07 2.49
CA GLU A 61 -11.43 -13.22 1.35
C GLU A 61 -10.17 -12.39 1.64
N TYR A 62 -10.02 -11.89 2.87
CA TYR A 62 -8.84 -11.16 3.30
C TYR A 62 -7.59 -12.02 3.17
N GLU A 63 -7.60 -13.22 3.77
CA GLU A 63 -6.49 -14.17 3.73
C GLU A 63 -6.16 -14.58 2.28
N LYS A 64 -7.17 -14.84 1.45
CA LYS A 64 -6.97 -15.11 0.02
C LYS A 64 -6.22 -13.99 -0.69
N ARG A 65 -6.59 -12.73 -0.45
CA ARG A 65 -5.94 -11.59 -1.12
C ARG A 65 -4.54 -11.30 -0.60
N VAL A 66 -4.28 -11.49 0.70
CA VAL A 66 -2.92 -11.42 1.26
C VAL A 66 -2.04 -12.48 0.62
N HIS A 67 -2.50 -13.73 0.57
CA HIS A 67 -1.76 -14.84 -0.05
C HIS A 67 -1.50 -14.58 -1.54
N GLU A 68 -2.47 -14.01 -2.25
CA GLU A 68 -2.30 -13.66 -3.66
C GLU A 68 -1.24 -12.56 -3.87
N GLN A 69 -1.16 -11.57 -2.97
CA GLN A 69 -0.09 -10.57 -3.00
C GLN A 69 1.29 -11.21 -2.77
N GLN A 70 1.40 -12.12 -1.80
CA GLN A 70 2.63 -12.85 -1.50
C GLN A 70 3.04 -13.74 -2.67
N ARG A 71 2.09 -14.47 -3.26
CA ARG A 71 2.30 -15.30 -4.46
C ARG A 71 2.83 -14.47 -5.62
N LEU A 72 2.18 -13.35 -5.93
CA LEU A 72 2.59 -12.47 -7.02
C LEU A 72 4.02 -11.93 -6.82
N VAL A 73 4.35 -11.45 -5.62
CA VAL A 73 5.71 -10.98 -5.31
C VAL A 73 6.74 -12.08 -5.51
N SER A 74 6.43 -13.30 -5.07
CA SER A 74 7.30 -14.47 -5.27
C SER A 74 7.47 -14.82 -6.76
N GLU A 75 6.41 -14.76 -7.56
CA GLU A 75 6.47 -15.09 -9.00
C GLU A 75 7.19 -14.04 -9.83
N MET A 76 7.07 -12.76 -9.47
CA MET A 76 7.81 -11.68 -10.10
C MET A 76 9.31 -11.71 -9.75
N ASN A 77 9.73 -12.54 -8.78
CA ASN A 77 11.10 -12.66 -8.29
C ASN A 77 11.72 -11.29 -7.90
N LEU A 78 10.89 -10.43 -7.29
CA LEU A 78 11.31 -9.11 -6.83
C LEU A 78 11.77 -9.17 -5.37
N PRO A 79 12.81 -8.41 -4.96
CA PRO A 79 13.29 -8.37 -3.58
C PRO A 79 12.37 -7.52 -2.68
N ILE A 80 11.08 -7.86 -2.64
CA ILE A 80 10.04 -7.12 -1.91
C ILE A 80 9.57 -7.96 -0.72
N LYS A 81 9.47 -7.32 0.45
CA LYS A 81 8.87 -7.93 1.64
C LYS A 81 7.37 -7.63 1.66
N VAL A 82 6.54 -8.57 2.12
CA VAL A 82 5.10 -8.33 2.32
C VAL A 82 4.78 -8.51 3.80
N ILE A 83 4.23 -7.47 4.41
CA ILE A 83 3.72 -7.44 5.77
C ILE A 83 2.19 -7.52 5.69
N ASP A 84 1.61 -8.44 6.46
CA ASP A 84 0.17 -8.48 6.70
C ASP A 84 -0.14 -7.58 7.92
N ALA A 85 -0.81 -6.45 7.70
CA ALA A 85 -1.18 -5.50 8.75
C ALA A 85 -2.32 -6.00 9.65
N GLY A 86 -2.95 -7.11 9.27
CA GLY A 86 -4.02 -7.76 10.00
C GLY A 86 -5.43 -7.40 9.50
N TYR A 87 -6.34 -8.34 9.77
CA TYR A 87 -7.76 -8.24 9.42
C TYR A 87 -8.52 -7.45 10.49
N ALA A 88 -8.97 -6.23 10.14
CA ALA A 88 -9.66 -5.31 11.06
C ALA A 88 -10.88 -4.61 10.42
N PRO A 89 -11.94 -5.36 10.02
CA PRO A 89 -13.12 -4.80 9.36
C PRO A 89 -13.91 -3.81 10.23
N GLN A 90 -13.83 -3.97 11.56
CA GLN A 90 -14.47 -3.07 12.53
C GLN A 90 -14.03 -1.61 12.35
N THR A 91 -12.78 -1.38 11.94
CA THR A 91 -12.23 -0.03 11.71
C THR A 91 -13.02 0.69 10.63
N PHE A 92 -13.35 -0.02 9.54
CA PHE A 92 -14.14 0.54 8.45
C PHE A 92 -15.61 0.72 8.83
N LEU A 93 -16.20 -0.23 9.57
CA LEU A 93 -17.59 -0.12 10.06
C LEU A 93 -17.79 1.08 10.99
N ILE A 94 -16.84 1.35 11.89
CA ILE A 94 -16.87 2.53 12.76
C ILE A 94 -16.85 3.81 11.92
N TRP A 95 -15.97 3.87 10.92
CA TRP A 95 -15.86 5.03 10.02
C TRP A 95 -17.15 5.29 9.24
N GLN A 96 -17.75 4.25 8.65
CA GLN A 96 -19.04 4.36 7.96
C GLN A 96 -20.15 4.88 8.88
N ARG A 97 -20.22 4.38 10.12
CA ARG A 97 -21.19 4.83 11.12
C ARG A 97 -21.00 6.30 11.50
N GLY A 98 -19.74 6.76 11.58
CA GLY A 98 -19.40 8.17 11.83
C GLY A 98 -19.78 9.11 10.68
N MET A 99 -19.54 8.69 9.44
CA MET A 99 -19.96 9.43 8.24
C MET A 99 -21.47 9.58 8.14
N ASN A 100 -22.23 8.52 8.42
CA ASN A 100 -23.70 8.56 8.43
C ASN A 100 -24.28 9.47 9.53
N ARG A 101 -23.45 9.95 10.46
CA ARG A 101 -23.85 10.82 11.57
C ARG A 101 -23.29 12.25 11.48
N ASN A 102 -22.67 12.66 10.37
CA ASN A 102 -21.97 13.95 10.25
C ASN A 102 -20.99 14.23 11.42
N GLN A 103 -20.43 13.18 12.03
CA GLN A 103 -19.44 13.32 13.11
C GLN A 103 -18.03 13.16 12.52
N LYS A 104 -17.18 14.17 12.76
CA LYS A 104 -15.75 14.10 12.45
C LYS A 104 -15.12 12.98 13.28
N VAL A 105 -14.86 11.83 12.66
CA VAL A 105 -14.01 10.79 13.24
C VAL A 105 -12.57 11.27 13.07
N VAL A 106 -11.93 11.63 14.19
CA VAL A 106 -10.53 12.08 14.22
C VAL A 106 -9.64 10.87 13.99
N ARG A 107 -8.70 10.98 13.04
CA ARG A 107 -7.72 9.95 12.69
C ARG A 107 -6.66 9.85 13.79
N ASP A 108 -6.63 8.75 14.54
CA ASP A 108 -5.47 8.34 15.32
C ASP A 108 -5.16 6.86 15.06
N VAL A 109 -4.63 6.54 13.88
CA VAL A 109 -3.78 5.36 13.70
C VAL A 109 -2.69 5.73 12.70
N ILE A 110 -1.68 6.44 13.20
CA ILE A 110 -0.32 6.39 12.69
C ILE A 110 0.51 5.92 13.88
N VAL A 111 0.79 4.63 13.98
CA VAL A 111 1.84 4.13 14.85
C VAL A 111 3.07 3.96 13.98
N VAL A 112 3.86 5.01 13.89
CA VAL A 112 5.28 4.91 13.52
C VAL A 112 6.02 4.79 14.84
N THR A 113 6.64 3.65 15.10
CA THR A 113 7.61 3.52 16.19
C THR A 113 8.99 3.26 15.59
N ASN A 114 9.96 4.02 16.08
CA ASN A 114 11.39 4.07 15.72
C ASN A 114 12.08 2.71 15.65
#